data_AF-A0A8X7BZ51-F1
#
_entry.id   AF-A0A8X7BZ51-F1
#
_cell.length_a   1.000
_cell.length_b   1.000
_cell.length_c   1.000
_cell.angle_alpha   90.00
_cell.angle_beta   90.00
_cell.angle_gamma   90.00
#
_symmetry.space_group_name_H-M   'P 1'
#
loop_
_entity.id
_entity.type
_entity.pdbx_description
1 polymer ?
#
loop_
_entity_poly.entity_id
_entity_poly.type
_entity_poly.pdbx_seq_one_letter_code
_entity_poly.pdbx_strand_id
1 'polypeptide(L)'
;MYFREHFWLKFNQKNKQKVWFSKLLDIPKWPRDRAVADFCITTGDNCLSKHLNTIGIAQSPLCKLCDSNEEMDAIHLARCRALNSGSMWN
;
A
#
# COMPACT_ATOMS: atom_id res chain seq x y z
N MET A 1 6.15 -1.09 10.45
CA MET A 1 5.38 -2.12 11.18
C MET A 1 4.49 -1.51 12.27
N TYR A 2 4.99 -0.56 13.07
CA TYR A 2 4.26 0.07 14.20
C TYR A 2 2.92 0.74 13.84
N PHE A 3 2.82 1.45 12.71
CA PHE A 3 1.60 2.18 12.33
C PHE A 3 0.41 1.24 12.06
N ARG A 4 0.64 0.13 11.35
CA ARG A 4 -0.44 -0.78 10.96
C ARG A 4 -1.03 -1.50 12.18
N GLU A 5 -0.19 -1.95 13.10
CA GLU A 5 -0.65 -2.57 14.35
C GLU A 5 -1.36 -1.57 15.25
N HIS A 6 -0.81 -0.38 15.45
CA HIS A 6 -1.41 0.63 16.29
C HIS A 6 -2.74 1.16 15.73
N PHE A 7 -2.83 1.36 14.42
CA PHE A 7 -4.08 1.66 13.73
C PHE A 7 -5.10 0.53 13.92
N TRP A 8 -4.68 -0.72 13.72
CA TRP A 8 -5.55 -1.89 13.87
C TRP A 8 -6.08 -2.05 15.30
N LEU A 9 -5.23 -1.83 16.31
CA LEU A 9 -5.63 -1.86 17.72
C LEU A 9 -6.67 -0.79 18.03
N LYS A 10 -6.42 0.46 17.62
CA LYS A 10 -7.38 1.57 17.79
C LYS A 10 -8.69 1.32 17.05
N PHE A 11 -8.60 0.81 15.82
CA PHE A 11 -9.76 0.45 15.01
C PHE A 11 -10.59 -0.65 15.68
N ASN A 12 -9.96 -1.71 16.18
CA ASN A 12 -10.64 -2.79 16.88
C ASN A 12 -11.30 -2.29 18.16
N GLN A 13 -10.58 -1.52 18.98
CA GLN A 13 -11.11 -1.02 20.24
C GLN A 13 -12.34 -0.11 20.04
N LYS A 14 -12.32 0.75 19.03
CA LYS A 14 -13.43 1.66 18.70
C LYS A 14 -14.64 0.95 18.12
N ASN A 15 -14.45 -0.19 17.46
CA ASN A 15 -15.52 -0.92 16.78
C ASN A 15 -15.97 -2.20 17.50
N LYS A 16 -15.36 -2.58 18.63
CA LYS A 16 -15.60 -3.83 19.36
C LYS A 16 -17.06 -4.14 19.71
N GLN A 17 -17.91 -3.12 19.86
CA GLN A 17 -19.33 -3.29 20.21
C GLN A 17 -20.28 -3.27 19.00
N LYS A 18 -19.76 -3.06 17.79
CA LYS A 18 -20.60 -2.93 16.60
C LYS A 18 -20.91 -4.30 16.01
N VAL A 19 -22.18 -4.54 15.72
CA VAL A 19 -22.67 -5.83 15.18
C VAL A 19 -22.03 -6.21 13.84
N TRP A 20 -21.66 -5.25 13.00
CA TRP A 20 -20.95 -5.52 11.75
C TRP A 20 -19.47 -5.86 11.96
N PHE A 21 -18.89 -5.47 13.09
CA PHE A 21 -17.46 -5.67 13.36
C PHE A 21 -17.15 -7.12 13.75
N SER A 22 -18.05 -7.82 14.44
CA SER A 22 -17.91 -9.27 14.67
C SER A 22 -17.90 -10.04 13.35
N LYS A 23 -18.78 -9.66 12.41
CA LYS A 23 -18.88 -10.29 11.09
C LYS A 23 -17.66 -10.04 10.19
N LEU A 24 -16.87 -9.00 10.46
CA LEU A 24 -15.66 -8.71 9.69
C LEU A 24 -14.59 -9.80 9.81
N LEU A 25 -14.52 -10.46 10.98
CA LEU A 25 -13.60 -11.57 11.20
C LEU A 25 -13.95 -12.81 10.37
N ASP A 26 -15.24 -12.95 10.03
CA ASP A 26 -15.74 -14.04 9.20
C ASP A 26 -15.53 -13.78 7.70
N ILE A 27 -15.17 -12.56 7.29
CA ILE A 27 -14.90 -12.23 5.89
C ILE A 27 -13.49 -12.70 5.53
N PRO A 28 -13.33 -13.67 4.60
CA PRO A 28 -12.04 -14.11 4.13
C PRO A 28 -11.19 -12.94 3.65
N LYS A 29 -9.91 -12.91 4.06
CA LYS A 29 -8.96 -11.87 3.62
C LYS A 29 -8.79 -11.85 2.11
N TRP A 30 -8.82 -13.02 1.49
CA TRP A 30 -8.83 -13.20 0.06
C TRP A 30 -10.27 -13.47 -0.38
N PRO A 31 -10.87 -12.78 -1.37
CA PRO A 31 -10.26 -11.95 -2.41
C PRO A 31 -10.19 -10.44 -2.10
N ARG A 32 -10.62 -9.99 -0.91
CA ARG A 32 -10.70 -8.57 -0.56
C ARG A 32 -9.35 -7.85 -0.66
N ASP A 33 -8.29 -8.45 -0.14
CA ASP A 33 -6.95 -7.83 -0.16
C ASP A 33 -6.43 -7.67 -1.61
N ARG A 34 -6.80 -8.59 -2.52
CA ARG A 34 -6.53 -8.47 -3.96
C ARG A 34 -7.33 -7.34 -4.58
N ALA A 35 -8.63 -7.27 -4.31
CA ALA A 35 -9.48 -6.19 -4.83
C ALA A 35 -9.03 -4.80 -4.35
N VAL A 36 -8.55 -4.68 -3.11
CA VAL A 36 -7.96 -3.44 -2.58
C VAL A 36 -6.65 -3.10 -3.31
N ALA A 37 -5.77 -4.09 -3.53
CA ALA A 37 -4.55 -3.88 -4.29
C ALA A 37 -4.84 -3.45 -5.73
N ASP A 38 -5.73 -4.15 -6.42
CA ASP A 38 -6.16 -3.85 -7.79
C ASP A 38 -6.81 -2.45 -7.87
N PHE A 39 -7.64 -2.09 -6.88
CA PHE A 39 -8.24 -0.76 -6.78
C PHE A 39 -7.18 0.32 -6.60
N CYS A 40 -6.28 0.20 -5.63
CA CYS A 40 -5.22 1.18 -5.40
C CYS A 40 -4.27 1.33 -6.61
N ILE A 41 -4.00 0.23 -7.31
CA ILE A 41 -3.24 0.26 -8.57
C ILE A 41 -4.03 1.00 -9.66
N THR A 42 -5.32 0.68 -9.81
CA THR A 42 -6.18 1.23 -10.87
C THR A 42 -6.48 2.71 -10.68
N THR A 43 -6.70 3.14 -9.44
CA THR A 43 -7.03 4.54 -9.12
C THR A 43 -5.80 5.42 -8.92
N GLY A 44 -4.60 4.84 -8.90
CA GLY A 44 -3.37 5.56 -8.61
C GLY A 44 -3.29 6.07 -7.18
N ASP A 45 -4.15 5.58 -6.27
CA ASP A 45 -4.06 5.92 -4.86
C ASP A 45 -2.79 5.29 -4.27
N ASN A 46 -1.80 6.16 -4.04
CA ASN A 46 -0.40 5.86 -3.82
C ASN A 46 -0.14 4.74 -2.79
N CYS A 47 0.09 3.53 -3.26
CA CYS A 47 0.92 2.54 -2.54
C CYS A 47 2.42 2.80 -2.75
N LEU A 48 2.79 4.01 -3.18
CA LEU A 48 4.16 4.39 -3.46
C LEU A 48 4.93 4.61 -2.15
N SER A 49 6.23 4.27 -2.14
CA SER A 49 7.04 4.30 -0.92
C SER A 49 7.04 5.68 -0.27
N LYS A 50 6.99 6.76 -1.07
CA LYS A 50 6.82 8.13 -0.57
C LYS A 50 5.57 8.28 0.29
N HIS A 51 4.41 7.91 -0.24
CA HIS A 51 3.14 8.00 0.49
C HIS A 51 3.10 7.08 1.70
N LEU A 52 3.53 5.82 1.52
CA LEU A 52 3.60 4.84 2.61
C LEU A 52 4.53 5.29 3.73
N ASN A 53 5.59 6.04 3.42
CA ASN A 53 6.50 6.62 4.40
C ASN A 53 5.85 7.80 5.13
N THR A 54 5.16 8.70 4.42
CA THR A 54 4.41 9.81 5.02
C THR A 54 3.39 9.33 6.06
N ILE A 55 2.72 8.20 5.81
CA ILE A 55 1.77 7.60 6.76
C ILE A 55 2.40 6.60 7.74
N GLY A 56 3.74 6.50 7.80
CA GLY A 56 4.46 5.68 8.78
C GLY A 56 4.39 4.16 8.56
N ILE A 57 3.96 3.71 7.38
CA ILE A 57 3.91 2.29 7.02
C ILE A 57 5.27 1.81 6.49
N ALA A 58 5.87 2.57 5.57
CA ALA A 58 7.19 2.28 5.01
C ALA A 58 8.29 3.00 5.80
N GLN A 59 9.42 2.31 6.00
CA GLN A 59 10.59 2.86 6.68
C GLN A 59 11.33 3.93 5.86
N SER A 60 11.15 3.95 4.54
CA SER A 60 11.84 4.85 3.63
C SER A 60 10.91 5.28 2.49
N PRO A 61 10.97 6.55 2.04
CA PRO A 61 10.22 7.03 0.88
C PRO A 61 10.87 6.62 -0.45
N LEU A 62 12.08 6.07 -0.40
CA LEU A 62 12.92 5.80 -1.57
C LEU A 62 12.37 4.66 -2.44
N CYS A 63 12.69 4.73 -3.73
CA CYS A 63 12.43 3.68 -4.69
C CYS A 63 13.17 2.40 -4.27
N LYS A 64 12.39 1.32 -4.15
CA LYS A 64 12.93 -0.02 -3.86
C LYS A 64 13.18 -0.83 -5.12
N LEU A 65 12.83 -0.29 -6.28
CA LEU A 65 12.94 -0.97 -7.57
C LEU A 65 14.27 -0.65 -8.26
N CYS A 66 14.86 0.52 -8.00
CA CYS A 66 16.12 0.93 -8.60
C CYS A 66 17.01 1.64 -7.60
N ASP A 67 18.32 1.65 -7.87
CA ASP A 67 19.34 2.22 -6.98
C ASP A 67 19.53 3.73 -7.19
N SER A 68 18.54 4.43 -7.76
CA SER A 68 18.64 5.87 -8.03
C SER A 68 18.54 6.73 -6.76
N ASN A 69 18.18 6.13 -5.63
CA ASN A 69 17.99 6.81 -4.35
C ASN A 69 17.00 8.00 -4.44
N GLU A 70 16.05 7.93 -5.37
CA GLU A 70 14.96 8.90 -5.53
C GLU A 70 13.72 8.44 -4.76
N GLU A 71 12.86 9.36 -4.35
CA GLU A 71 11.57 9.01 -3.76
C GLU A 71 10.71 8.24 -4.76
N MET A 72 10.06 7.16 -4.31
CA MET A 72 9.12 6.43 -5.15
C MET A 72 7.82 7.22 -5.20
N ASP A 73 7.66 8.05 -6.22
CA ASP A 73 6.39 8.67 -6.61
C ASP A 73 6.06 8.40 -8.08
N ALA A 74 4.88 8.83 -8.52
CA ALA A 74 4.40 8.54 -9.87
C ALA A 74 5.33 9.10 -10.96
N ILE A 75 5.96 10.25 -10.69
CA ILE A 75 6.91 10.89 -11.59
C ILE A 75 8.18 10.05 -11.70
N HIS A 76 8.72 9.60 -10.55
CA HIS A 76 9.87 8.71 -10.55
C HIS A 76 9.57 7.39 -11.27
N LEU A 77 8.43 6.75 -11.00
CA LEU A 77 8.06 5.47 -11.61
C LEU A 77 7.98 5.54 -13.13
N ALA A 78 7.45 6.63 -13.70
CA ALA A 78 7.37 6.82 -15.14
C ALA A 78 8.75 6.79 -15.84
N ARG A 79 9.82 7.14 -15.11
CA ARG A 79 11.20 7.12 -15.62
C ARG A 79 12.09 6.08 -14.94
N CYS A 80 11.53 5.23 -14.08
CA CYS A 80 12.29 4.30 -13.27
C CYS A 80 12.95 3.26 -14.16
N ARG A 81 14.29 3.19 -14.12
CA ARG A 81 15.06 2.30 -15.00
C ARG A 81 14.68 0.83 -14.84
N ALA A 82 14.35 0.40 -13.63
CA ALA A 82 13.94 -0.97 -13.35
C ALA A 82 12.60 -1.36 -13.99
N LEU A 83 11.74 -0.39 -14.30
CA LEU A 83 10.48 -0.61 -15.02
C LEU A 83 10.66 -0.40 -16.53
N ASN A 84 11.50 0.55 -16.93
CA ASN A 84 11.79 0.84 -18.33
C ASN A 84 12.77 -0.14 -18.99
N SER A 85 13.49 -0.97 -18.22
CA SER A 85 14.39 -2.00 -18.75
C SER A 85 13.65 -3.24 -19.31
N GLY A 86 12.32 -3.25 -19.28
CA GLY A 86 11.48 -4.37 -19.69
C GLY A 86 10.37 -4.00 -20.67
N SER A 87 10.56 -3.00 -21.54
CA SER A 87 9.62 -2.74 -22.65
C SER A 87 9.71 -3.86 -23.72
N MET A 88 9.22 -5.05 -23.39
CA MET A 88 8.63 -5.99 -24.35
C MET A 88 7.12 -5.85 -24.26
N TRP A 89 6.61 -4.67 -24.63
CA TRP A 89 5.22 -4.49 -25.02
C TRP A 89 5.23 -3.65 -26.28
N ASN A 90 5.56 -4.31 -27.40
CA ASN A 90 5.14 -3.90 -28.74
C ASN A 90 3.70 -4.34 -28.94
#